data_AF-A0A976D1T6-F1
#
_entry.id   AF-A0A976D1T6-F1
#
_cell.length_a   1.000
_cell.length_b   1.000
_cell.length_c   1.000
_cell.angle_alpha   90.00
_cell.angle_beta   90.00
_cell.angle_gamma   90.00
#
_symmetry.space_group_name_H-M   'P 1'
#
loop_
_entity.id
_entity.type
_entity.pdbx_description
1 polymer ?
#
loop_
_entity_poly.entity_id
_entity_poly.type
_entity_poly.pdbx_seq_one_letter_code
_entity_poly.pdbx_strand_id
1 'polypeptide(L)'
;MQLKGLVRFFAIALTLICLYQLSFTWFVRQHESDMDQKATTWLKKFPTPEQQYPGNKEKQEAYADSLEDLRKARLQRLLDSTKDTKLAFGMTTYRSAKEKELLLGLDLQGGMSVTMEVSLDGLIKSLANFSKDASFNAALNQAVARKANSGADMITLFTEEYTKVSPNGKLAPLFAARSNGKIKIDATNTAVTNYLREQAQAAFDNTYRILRTRIDRFGVASPNINPDPAKGIISIELAGINDKERVRSYLQSTANLQFLVYTLESKDIQEGLMAADKTVQAYLNGNQPAAKPADTASAAPVAAAPATKDTGKTATLSALEKTSPAAGATVKADSLLAKQNENPILRLVQITQPYQGPNGQAVFPAALGYVQSKDTGTLNDYFRMESVSAKFPSNLRFLYGKAELDDPKFKDVLTLYAIKTLDNGQAELEGDH
;
A
#
# COMPACT_ATOMS: atom_id res chain seq x y z
N MET A 1 24.42 59.86 -29.63
CA MET A 1 25.06 58.54 -29.91
C MET A 1 25.31 57.69 -28.65
N GLN A 2 25.29 58.23 -27.43
CA GLN A 2 25.58 57.48 -26.19
C GLN A 2 24.51 56.42 -25.81
N LEU A 3 23.23 56.68 -26.08
CA LEU A 3 22.15 55.70 -25.86
C LEU A 3 22.31 54.40 -26.68
N LYS A 4 22.93 54.46 -27.87
CA LYS A 4 23.15 53.26 -28.70
C LYS A 4 24.22 52.33 -28.11
N GLY A 5 25.22 52.87 -27.41
CA GLY A 5 26.24 52.08 -26.72
C GLY A 5 25.69 51.35 -25.50
N LEU A 6 24.89 52.06 -24.70
CA LEU A 6 24.21 51.49 -23.53
C LEU A 6 23.24 50.36 -23.92
N VAL A 7 22.41 50.57 -24.96
CA VAL A 7 21.47 49.56 -25.46
C VAL A 7 22.21 48.32 -25.98
N ARG A 8 23.33 48.49 -26.69
CA ARG A 8 24.16 47.37 -27.16
C ARG A 8 24.79 46.58 -26.00
N PHE A 9 25.26 47.27 -24.96
CA PHE A 9 25.80 46.62 -23.76
C PHE A 9 24.74 45.77 -23.07
N PHE A 10 23.54 46.32 -22.82
CA PHE A 10 22.44 45.55 -22.21
C PHE A 10 21.96 44.39 -23.11
N ALA A 11 21.91 44.58 -24.43
CA ALA A 11 21.54 43.50 -25.35
C ALA A 11 22.56 42.35 -25.33
N ILE A 12 23.87 42.64 -25.30
CA ILE A 12 24.92 41.64 -25.19
C ILE A 12 24.86 40.94 -23.83
N ALA A 13 24.72 41.69 -22.74
CA ALA A 13 24.58 41.12 -21.39
C ALA A 13 23.36 40.21 -21.27
N LEU A 14 22.20 40.63 -21.80
CA LEU A 14 20.98 39.83 -21.84
C LEU A 14 21.19 38.55 -22.67
N THR A 15 21.82 38.66 -23.84
CA THR A 15 22.12 37.50 -24.70
C THR A 15 23.01 36.49 -23.98
N LEU A 16 24.03 36.94 -23.27
CA LEU A 16 24.91 36.08 -22.47
C LEU A 16 24.16 35.40 -21.32
N ILE A 17 23.26 36.11 -20.64
CA ILE A 17 22.41 35.55 -19.59
C ILE A 17 21.46 34.48 -20.18
N CYS A 18 20.86 34.74 -21.33
CA CYS A 18 20.00 33.77 -22.02
C CYS A 18 20.78 32.52 -22.44
N LEU A 19 21.98 32.68 -23.00
CA LEU A 19 22.85 31.55 -23.36
C LEU A 19 23.26 30.74 -22.12
N TYR A 20 23.56 31.40 -21.01
CA TYR A 20 23.85 30.74 -19.74
C TYR A 20 22.65 29.93 -19.24
N GLN A 21 21.43 30.48 -19.26
CA GLN A 21 20.23 29.73 -18.87
C GLN A 21 19.95 28.54 -19.80
N LEU A 22 20.08 28.73 -21.13
CA LEU A 22 19.89 27.65 -22.10
C LEU A 22 20.95 26.55 -21.98
N SER A 23 22.16 26.88 -21.52
CA SER A 23 23.23 25.90 -21.34
C SER A 23 22.85 24.76 -20.39
N PHE A 24 22.05 25.02 -19.35
CA PHE A 24 21.56 23.99 -18.43
C PHE A 24 20.69 22.95 -19.12
N THR A 25 19.80 23.39 -20.02
CA THR A 25 18.96 22.52 -20.85
C THR A 25 19.82 21.62 -21.73
N TRP A 26 20.89 22.17 -22.31
CA TRP A 26 21.82 21.38 -23.13
C TRP A 26 22.59 20.34 -22.29
N PHE A 27 23.11 20.71 -21.12
CA PHE A 27 23.81 19.79 -20.22
C PHE A 27 22.92 18.64 -19.75
N VAL A 28 21.66 18.94 -19.39
CA VAL A 28 20.67 17.95 -18.96
C VAL A 28 20.35 16.97 -20.07
N ARG A 29 19.99 17.47 -21.27
CA ARG A 29 19.66 16.62 -22.42
C ARG A 29 20.82 15.72 -22.83
N GLN A 30 22.05 16.24 -22.77
CA GLN A 30 23.23 15.44 -23.05
C GLN A 30 23.37 14.30 -22.04
N HIS A 31 23.27 14.57 -20.74
CA HIS A 31 23.39 13.54 -19.70
C HIS A 31 22.27 12.50 -19.77
N GLU A 32 21.03 12.93 -20.00
CA GLU A 32 19.88 12.03 -20.17
C GLU A 32 20.02 11.13 -21.40
N SER A 33 20.47 11.70 -22.53
CA SER A 33 20.80 10.94 -23.75
C SER A 33 21.88 9.89 -23.49
N ASP A 34 22.95 10.25 -22.76
CA ASP A 34 24.03 9.31 -22.43
C ASP A 34 23.53 8.16 -21.53
N MET A 35 22.64 8.45 -20.56
CA MET A 35 22.03 7.41 -19.72
C MET A 35 21.06 6.53 -20.52
N ASP A 36 20.34 7.09 -21.48
CA ASP A 36 19.44 6.33 -22.34
C ASP A 36 20.19 5.37 -23.27
N GLN A 37 21.32 5.80 -23.82
CA GLN A 37 22.22 4.92 -24.58
C GLN A 37 22.72 3.76 -23.73
N LYS A 38 23.05 4.00 -22.45
CA LYS A 38 23.43 2.93 -21.51
C LYS A 38 22.28 1.98 -21.20
N ALA A 39 21.06 2.49 -21.03
CA ALA A 39 19.86 1.67 -20.82
C ALA A 39 19.54 0.81 -22.04
N THR A 40 19.62 1.40 -23.24
CA THR A 40 19.40 0.73 -24.52
C THR A 40 20.47 -0.33 -24.80
N THR A 41 21.73 -0.05 -24.47
CA THR A 41 22.81 -1.04 -24.59
C THR A 41 22.62 -2.20 -23.61
N TRP A 42 22.14 -1.92 -22.39
CA TRP A 42 21.81 -2.95 -21.42
C TRP A 42 20.67 -3.85 -21.88
N LEU A 43 19.69 -3.31 -22.61
CA LEU A 43 18.60 -4.11 -23.18
C LEU A 43 19.05 -5.13 -24.23
N LYS A 44 20.18 -4.92 -24.91
CA LYS A 44 20.72 -5.88 -25.89
C LYS A 44 21.07 -7.25 -25.28
N LYS A 45 21.04 -7.37 -23.94
CA LYS A 45 21.20 -8.64 -23.21
C LYS A 45 19.93 -9.51 -23.23
N PHE A 46 18.79 -8.93 -23.56
CA PHE A 46 17.53 -9.66 -23.71
C PHE A 46 17.32 -10.05 -25.18
N PRO A 47 16.69 -11.20 -25.45
CA PRO A 47 16.38 -11.62 -26.81
C PRO A 47 15.43 -10.62 -27.48
N THR A 48 15.47 -10.51 -28.80
CA THR A 48 14.50 -9.66 -29.53
C THR A 48 13.10 -10.33 -29.50
N PRO A 49 12.00 -9.58 -29.68
CA PRO A 49 10.67 -10.16 -29.75
C PRO A 49 10.55 -11.32 -30.75
N GLU A 50 11.21 -11.20 -31.90
CA GLU A 50 11.21 -12.22 -32.96
C GLU A 50 11.97 -13.49 -32.53
N GLN A 51 13.01 -13.35 -31.71
CA GLN A 51 13.78 -14.47 -31.14
C GLN A 51 13.02 -15.16 -30.01
N GLN A 52 12.34 -14.39 -29.15
CA GLN A 52 11.63 -14.91 -27.99
C GLN A 52 10.29 -15.56 -28.36
N TYR A 53 9.56 -14.97 -29.33
CA TYR A 53 8.25 -15.44 -29.77
C TYR A 53 8.16 -15.51 -31.31
N PRO A 54 8.81 -16.48 -31.96
CA PRO A 54 8.75 -16.62 -33.41
C PRO A 54 7.33 -16.91 -33.90
N GLY A 55 6.88 -16.17 -34.92
CA GLY A 55 5.61 -16.41 -35.61
C GLY A 55 4.33 -15.95 -34.88
N ASN A 56 4.43 -15.37 -33.67
CA ASN A 56 3.28 -14.84 -32.93
C ASN A 56 3.41 -13.33 -32.71
N LYS A 57 2.76 -12.54 -33.58
CA LYS A 57 2.85 -11.07 -33.55
C LYS A 57 2.32 -10.45 -32.26
N GLU A 58 1.23 -10.97 -31.71
CA GLU A 58 0.62 -10.44 -30.48
C GLU A 58 1.55 -10.61 -29.26
N LYS A 59 2.22 -11.76 -29.15
CA LYS A 59 3.23 -11.98 -28.10
C LYS A 59 4.52 -11.19 -28.34
N GLN A 60 4.88 -10.93 -29.60
CA GLN A 60 6.01 -10.06 -29.93
C GLN A 60 5.75 -8.62 -29.47
N GLU A 61 4.55 -8.09 -29.74
CA GLU A 61 4.15 -6.75 -29.32
C GLU A 61 4.12 -6.63 -27.78
N ALA A 62 3.46 -7.56 -27.09
CA ALA A 62 3.42 -7.55 -25.62
C ALA A 62 4.82 -7.67 -24.97
N TYR A 63 5.73 -8.41 -25.60
CA TYR A 63 7.12 -8.52 -25.13
C TYR A 63 7.93 -7.26 -25.45
N ALA A 64 7.69 -6.62 -26.59
CA ALA A 64 8.30 -5.33 -26.93
C ALA A 64 7.91 -4.25 -25.91
N ASP A 65 6.64 -4.20 -25.51
CA ASP A 65 6.15 -3.32 -24.46
C ASP A 65 6.87 -3.59 -23.12
N SER A 66 7.01 -4.88 -22.76
CA SER A 66 7.73 -5.30 -21.56
C SER A 66 9.22 -4.90 -21.58
N LEU A 67 9.88 -5.00 -22.74
CA LEU A 67 11.26 -4.56 -22.93
C LEU A 67 11.38 -3.04 -22.82
N GLU A 68 10.41 -2.29 -23.35
CA GLU A 68 10.36 -0.84 -23.24
C GLU A 68 10.21 -0.40 -21.78
N ASP A 69 9.35 -1.06 -21.01
CA ASP A 69 9.18 -0.82 -19.58
C ASP A 69 10.46 -1.13 -18.79
N LEU A 70 11.15 -2.23 -19.12
CA LEU A 70 12.46 -2.55 -18.55
C LEU A 70 13.52 -1.49 -18.87
N ARG A 71 13.52 -0.94 -20.10
CA ARG A 71 14.39 0.19 -20.48
C ARG A 71 14.11 1.40 -19.62
N LYS A 72 12.84 1.81 -19.52
CA LYS A 72 12.40 2.99 -18.77
C LYS A 72 12.80 2.86 -17.30
N ALA A 73 12.56 1.69 -16.70
CA ALA A 73 12.96 1.39 -15.32
C ALA A 73 14.49 1.45 -15.14
N ARG A 74 15.26 0.92 -16.09
CA ARG A 74 16.73 0.97 -16.06
C ARG A 74 17.26 2.39 -16.21
N LEU A 75 16.74 3.15 -17.18
CA LEU A 75 17.09 4.55 -17.41
C LEU A 75 16.83 5.39 -16.15
N GLN A 76 15.66 5.22 -15.55
CA GLN A 76 15.31 5.95 -14.34
C GLN A 76 16.25 5.62 -13.17
N ARG A 77 16.63 4.35 -12.99
CA ARG A 77 17.63 3.96 -11.99
C ARG A 77 18.99 4.60 -12.25
N LEU A 78 19.42 4.65 -13.52
CA LEU A 78 20.66 5.31 -13.89
C LEU A 78 20.62 6.81 -13.58
N LEU A 79 19.55 7.50 -13.98
CA LEU A 79 19.36 8.92 -13.69
C LEU A 79 19.32 9.19 -12.19
N ASP A 80 18.64 8.34 -11.41
CA ASP A 80 18.57 8.44 -9.95
C ASP A 80 19.95 8.25 -9.29
N SER A 81 20.67 7.19 -9.68
CA SER A 81 22.02 6.91 -9.19
C SER A 81 23.06 7.96 -9.61
N THR A 82 22.77 8.73 -10.67
CA THR A 82 23.68 9.76 -11.20
C THR A 82 23.23 11.19 -10.88
N LYS A 83 22.23 11.38 -10.01
CA LYS A 83 21.72 12.70 -9.57
C LYS A 83 22.83 13.65 -9.12
N ASP A 84 23.84 13.14 -8.44
CA ASP A 84 24.94 13.94 -7.88
C ASP A 84 26.19 13.98 -8.78
N THR A 85 26.08 13.44 -10.00
CA THR A 85 27.16 13.49 -10.99
C THR A 85 27.40 14.93 -11.41
N LYS A 86 28.68 15.35 -11.40
CA LYS A 86 29.06 16.70 -11.80
C LYS A 86 29.03 16.83 -13.32
N LEU A 87 28.30 17.83 -13.81
CA LEU A 87 28.22 18.24 -15.21
C LEU A 87 28.99 19.54 -15.44
N ALA A 88 29.12 19.95 -16.71
CA ALA A 88 29.71 21.22 -17.11
C ALA A 88 31.07 21.50 -16.43
N PHE A 89 32.02 20.57 -16.58
CA PHE A 89 33.37 20.67 -16.00
C PHE A 89 33.42 20.84 -14.48
N GLY A 90 32.39 20.38 -13.75
CA GLY A 90 32.36 20.46 -12.29
C GLY A 90 31.56 21.62 -11.72
N MET A 91 30.97 22.48 -12.55
CA MET A 91 30.25 23.68 -12.12
C MET A 91 28.86 23.41 -11.54
N THR A 92 28.23 22.28 -11.87
CA THR A 92 26.89 21.93 -11.39
C THR A 92 26.72 20.41 -11.31
N THR A 93 25.72 19.92 -10.56
CA THR A 93 25.33 18.50 -10.58
C THR A 93 24.18 18.28 -11.56
N TYR A 94 23.96 17.04 -12.00
CA TYR A 94 22.80 16.71 -12.83
C TYR A 94 21.49 17.18 -12.18
N ARG A 95 21.29 16.95 -10.88
CA ARG A 95 20.13 17.44 -10.13
C ARG A 95 19.98 18.97 -10.22
N SER A 96 21.06 19.71 -9.93
CA SER A 96 21.00 21.18 -9.94
C SER A 96 20.85 21.78 -11.34
N ALA A 97 21.42 21.14 -12.37
CA ALA A 97 21.21 21.52 -13.76
C ALA A 97 19.76 21.26 -14.20
N LYS A 98 19.14 20.17 -13.73
CA LYS A 98 17.74 19.83 -14.01
C LYS A 98 16.77 20.83 -13.42
N GLU A 99 17.03 21.31 -12.21
CA GLU A 99 16.27 22.39 -11.56
C GLU A 99 16.37 23.74 -12.29
N LYS A 100 17.44 23.95 -13.08
CA LYS A 100 17.71 25.18 -13.84
C LYS A 100 17.44 25.03 -15.35
N GLU A 101 16.99 23.86 -15.79
CA GLU A 101 16.57 23.64 -17.17
C GLU A 101 15.41 24.58 -17.51
N LEU A 102 15.31 24.99 -18.78
CA LEU A 102 14.18 25.79 -19.24
C LEU A 102 12.90 25.01 -18.99
N LEU A 103 12.00 25.59 -18.20
CA LEU A 103 10.71 24.98 -17.88
C LEU A 103 9.83 24.99 -19.13
N LEU A 104 9.74 23.85 -19.80
CA LEU A 104 8.71 23.65 -20.80
C LEU A 104 7.42 23.33 -20.03
N GLY A 105 6.36 24.10 -20.24
CA GLY A 105 5.07 23.84 -19.60
C GLY A 105 4.52 22.45 -19.94
N LEU A 106 3.46 22.01 -19.26
CA LEU A 106 2.79 20.72 -19.52
C LEU A 106 2.50 20.51 -21.02
N ASP A 107 2.12 21.58 -21.70
CA ASP A 107 1.80 21.61 -23.12
C ASP A 107 2.99 21.30 -24.04
N LEU A 108 4.20 21.71 -23.65
CA LEU A 108 5.41 21.59 -24.47
C LEU A 108 6.31 20.41 -24.07
N GLN A 109 6.30 20.00 -22.79
CA GLN A 109 7.12 18.91 -22.27
C GLN A 109 6.36 17.60 -22.10
N GLY A 110 5.01 17.65 -22.10
CA GLY A 110 4.18 16.56 -21.60
C GLY A 110 4.28 16.40 -20.08
N GLY A 111 3.32 15.66 -19.50
CA GLY A 111 3.27 15.46 -18.05
C GLY A 111 1.91 14.99 -17.54
N MET A 112 1.60 15.34 -16.30
CA MET A 112 0.38 14.93 -15.60
C MET A 112 -0.22 16.08 -14.78
N SER A 113 -1.53 16.28 -14.90
CA SER A 113 -2.33 17.08 -13.97
C SER A 113 -3.23 16.15 -13.16
N VAL A 114 -3.23 16.30 -11.85
CA VAL A 114 -4.00 15.48 -10.90
C VAL A 114 -4.67 16.39 -9.90
N THR A 115 -5.95 16.17 -9.70
CA THR A 115 -6.71 16.79 -8.61
C THR A 115 -6.99 15.72 -7.58
N MET A 116 -6.54 15.91 -6.35
CA MET A 116 -6.75 14.97 -5.25
C MET A 116 -7.67 15.56 -4.20
N GLU A 117 -8.65 14.78 -3.75
CA GLU A 117 -9.50 15.13 -2.62
C GLU A 117 -8.96 14.50 -1.34
N VAL A 118 -8.85 15.29 -0.28
CA VAL A 118 -8.50 14.83 1.05
C VAL A 118 -9.75 14.28 1.71
N SER A 119 -9.84 12.95 1.80
CA SER A 119 -11.02 12.28 2.36
C SER A 119 -11.13 12.49 3.86
N LEU A 120 -12.14 13.23 4.31
CA LEU A 120 -12.37 13.54 5.73
C LEU A 120 -13.24 12.49 6.45
N ASP A 121 -13.85 11.55 5.73
CA ASP A 121 -14.69 10.51 6.33
C ASP A 121 -13.87 9.58 7.24
N GLY A 122 -12.68 9.18 6.80
CA GLY A 122 -11.74 8.39 7.60
C GLY A 122 -11.27 9.13 8.84
N LEU A 123 -11.03 10.45 8.72
CA LEU A 123 -10.71 11.30 9.87
C LEU A 123 -11.85 11.34 10.89
N ILE A 124 -13.09 11.59 10.44
CA ILE A 124 -14.26 11.63 11.32
C ILE A 124 -14.46 10.27 12.03
N LYS A 125 -14.30 9.14 11.33
CA LYS A 125 -14.33 7.80 11.94
C LYS A 125 -13.23 7.61 12.98
N SER A 126 -12.01 8.00 12.66
CA SER A 126 -10.87 7.87 13.57
C SER A 126 -11.04 8.70 14.85
N LEU A 127 -11.46 9.96 14.71
CA LEU A 127 -11.75 10.84 15.85
C LEU A 127 -12.93 10.34 16.70
N ALA A 128 -13.87 9.62 16.10
CA ALA A 128 -14.95 8.94 16.81
C ALA A 128 -14.55 7.55 17.36
N ASN A 129 -13.26 7.22 17.37
CA ASN A 129 -12.72 5.93 17.80
C ASN A 129 -13.36 4.72 17.08
N PHE A 130 -13.68 4.87 15.79
CA PHE A 130 -14.37 3.86 14.99
C PHE A 130 -15.68 3.38 15.64
N SER A 131 -16.47 4.34 16.16
CA SER A 131 -17.73 4.06 16.84
C SER A 131 -18.65 3.14 16.05
N LYS A 132 -19.25 2.16 16.77
CA LYS A 132 -20.28 1.27 16.24
C LYS A 132 -21.69 1.86 16.31
N ASP A 133 -21.83 3.13 16.70
CA ASP A 133 -23.12 3.80 16.78
C ASP A 133 -23.81 3.83 15.41
N ALA A 134 -25.07 3.35 15.37
CA ALA A 134 -25.81 3.21 14.13
C ALA A 134 -26.16 4.56 13.50
N SER A 135 -26.49 5.56 14.33
CA SER A 135 -26.87 6.90 13.86
C SER A 135 -25.67 7.63 13.26
N PHE A 136 -24.52 7.54 13.92
CA PHE A 136 -23.25 8.07 13.45
C PHE A 136 -22.85 7.49 12.09
N ASN A 137 -22.84 6.15 11.98
CA ASN A 137 -22.44 5.48 10.75
C ASN A 137 -23.42 5.75 9.60
N ALA A 138 -24.73 5.79 9.89
CA ALA A 138 -25.74 6.16 8.90
C ALA A 138 -25.55 7.60 8.40
N ALA A 139 -25.38 8.56 9.31
CA ALA A 139 -25.17 9.96 8.98
C ALA A 139 -23.90 10.18 8.16
N LEU A 140 -22.80 9.54 8.52
CA LEU A 140 -21.55 9.65 7.78
C LEU A 140 -21.64 9.05 6.37
N ASN A 141 -22.27 7.88 6.22
CA ASN A 141 -22.48 7.27 4.91
C ASN A 141 -23.40 8.14 4.02
N GLN A 142 -24.45 8.75 4.59
CA GLN A 142 -25.31 9.69 3.87
C GLN A 142 -24.58 10.98 3.48
N ALA A 143 -23.71 11.50 4.34
CA ALA A 143 -22.88 12.67 4.04
C ALA A 143 -21.91 12.39 2.88
N VAL A 144 -21.26 11.22 2.88
CA VAL A 144 -20.40 10.78 1.77
C VAL A 144 -21.19 10.66 0.47
N ALA A 145 -22.39 10.07 0.50
CA ALA A 145 -23.25 9.96 -0.68
C ALA A 145 -23.69 11.35 -1.20
N ARG A 146 -24.01 12.30 -0.29
CA ARG A 146 -24.37 13.68 -0.65
C ARG A 146 -23.19 14.47 -1.21
N LYS A 147 -21.97 14.21 -0.74
CA LYS A 147 -20.76 14.92 -1.17
C LYS A 147 -20.52 14.83 -2.68
N ALA A 148 -20.83 13.68 -3.28
CA ALA A 148 -20.70 13.48 -4.74
C ALA A 148 -21.54 14.46 -5.57
N ASN A 149 -22.62 15.02 -5.00
CA ASN A 149 -23.55 15.92 -5.68
C ASN A 149 -23.63 17.31 -5.00
N SER A 150 -22.67 17.64 -4.13
CA SER A 150 -22.71 18.87 -3.32
C SER A 150 -21.35 19.57 -3.27
N GLY A 151 -21.37 20.90 -3.38
CA GLY A 151 -20.19 21.73 -3.15
C GLY A 151 -19.86 21.97 -1.67
N ALA A 152 -20.70 21.52 -0.74
CA ALA A 152 -20.49 21.71 0.70
C ALA A 152 -19.35 20.85 1.25
N ASP A 153 -18.71 21.29 2.34
CA ASP A 153 -17.66 20.53 3.02
C ASP A 153 -18.23 19.30 3.74
N MET A 154 -17.40 18.26 3.90
CA MET A 154 -17.81 16.98 4.48
C MET A 154 -18.34 17.11 5.92
N ILE A 155 -17.78 18.02 6.72
CA ILE A 155 -18.16 18.17 8.13
C ILE A 155 -19.56 18.79 8.20
N THR A 156 -19.82 19.82 7.41
CA THR A 156 -21.16 20.41 7.29
C THR A 156 -22.17 19.35 6.88
N LEU A 157 -21.91 18.58 5.81
CA LEU A 157 -22.79 17.49 5.37
C LEU A 157 -23.02 16.44 6.47
N PHE A 158 -21.96 16.02 7.16
CA PHE A 158 -22.05 15.06 8.27
C PHE A 158 -22.92 15.59 9.41
N THR A 159 -22.71 16.83 9.84
CA THR A 159 -23.47 17.41 10.95
C THR A 159 -24.95 17.59 10.62
N GLU A 160 -25.27 18.00 9.38
CA GLU A 160 -26.64 18.06 8.88
C GLU A 160 -27.32 16.68 8.87
N GLU A 161 -26.67 15.68 8.29
CA GLU A 161 -27.22 14.32 8.25
C GLU A 161 -27.36 13.73 9.65
N TYR A 162 -26.42 14.00 10.56
CA TYR A 162 -26.52 13.53 11.94
C TYR A 162 -27.72 14.16 12.67
N THR A 163 -27.99 15.46 12.46
CA THR A 163 -29.20 16.10 13.01
C THR A 163 -30.49 15.53 12.40
N LYS A 164 -30.49 15.08 11.14
CA LYS A 164 -31.66 14.41 10.54
C LYS A 164 -31.88 13.01 11.11
N VAL A 165 -30.83 12.22 11.23
CA VAL A 165 -30.88 10.84 11.72
C VAL A 165 -31.14 10.79 13.24
N SER A 166 -30.59 11.76 13.99
CA SER A 166 -30.75 11.87 15.44
C SER A 166 -30.97 13.32 15.88
N PRO A 167 -32.22 13.83 15.81
CA PRO A 167 -32.54 15.23 16.15
C PRO A 167 -32.18 15.64 17.57
N ASN A 168 -32.22 14.70 18.52
CA ASN A 168 -31.85 14.91 19.93
C ASN A 168 -30.47 14.30 20.28
N GLY A 169 -29.73 13.82 19.28
CA GLY A 169 -28.44 13.16 19.46
C GLY A 169 -27.33 14.13 19.82
N LYS A 170 -26.48 13.76 20.79
CA LYS A 170 -25.25 14.49 21.11
C LYS A 170 -24.06 13.85 20.40
N LEU A 171 -23.27 14.63 19.68
CA LEU A 171 -22.04 14.18 19.05
C LEU A 171 -20.89 14.04 20.07
N ALA A 172 -20.87 14.89 21.10
CA ALA A 172 -19.76 15.00 22.04
C ALA A 172 -19.29 13.67 22.67
N PRO A 173 -20.17 12.76 23.11
CA PRO A 173 -19.76 11.46 23.65
C PRO A 173 -18.93 10.61 22.68
N LEU A 174 -19.17 10.75 21.37
CA LEU A 174 -18.46 9.99 20.33
C LEU A 174 -17.01 10.45 20.16
N PHE A 175 -16.72 11.73 20.39
CA PHE A 175 -15.41 12.34 20.12
C PHE A 175 -14.60 12.65 21.38
N ALA A 176 -15.23 12.65 22.56
CA ALA A 176 -14.55 13.04 23.81
C ALA A 176 -13.29 12.22 24.09
N ALA A 177 -13.35 10.90 23.90
CA ALA A 177 -12.26 9.97 24.23
C ALA A 177 -10.95 10.22 23.46
N ARG A 178 -11.04 10.60 22.17
CA ARG A 178 -9.87 10.84 21.30
C ARG A 178 -9.51 12.32 21.16
N SER A 179 -10.24 13.22 21.85
CA SER A 179 -10.05 14.66 21.72
C SER A 179 -8.88 15.23 22.52
N ASN A 180 -8.15 14.41 23.30
CA ASN A 180 -7.12 14.86 24.25
C ASN A 180 -7.62 16.00 25.17
N GLY A 181 -8.88 15.90 25.63
CA GLY A 181 -9.51 16.87 26.51
C GLY A 181 -10.08 18.12 25.83
N LYS A 182 -9.99 18.23 24.50
CA LYS A 182 -10.57 19.36 23.74
C LYS A 182 -12.10 19.32 23.68
N ILE A 183 -12.71 18.13 23.77
CA ILE A 183 -14.17 17.94 23.79
C ILE A 183 -14.57 17.28 25.12
N LYS A 184 -15.41 17.97 25.88
CA LYS A 184 -16.07 17.40 27.07
C LYS A 184 -17.30 16.57 26.64
N ILE A 185 -17.68 15.57 27.42
CA ILE A 185 -18.81 14.65 27.11
C ILE A 185 -20.15 15.41 26.97
N ASP A 186 -20.30 16.53 27.66
CA ASP A 186 -21.49 17.40 27.67
C ASP A 186 -21.43 18.56 26.66
N ALA A 187 -20.38 18.63 25.83
CA ALA A 187 -20.21 19.69 24.85
C ALA A 187 -21.34 19.74 23.81
N THR A 188 -21.56 20.92 23.24
CA THR A 188 -22.58 21.13 22.21
C THR A 188 -22.15 20.55 20.86
N ASN A 189 -23.12 20.19 20.02
CA ASN A 189 -22.82 19.72 18.65
C ASN A 189 -22.04 20.77 17.83
N THR A 190 -22.26 22.06 18.07
CA THR A 190 -21.49 23.15 17.47
C THR A 190 -20.01 23.12 17.90
N ALA A 191 -19.73 22.88 19.18
CA ALA A 191 -18.35 22.76 19.67
C ALA A 191 -17.63 21.56 19.02
N VAL A 192 -18.33 20.43 18.90
CA VAL A 192 -17.79 19.26 18.18
C VAL A 192 -17.55 19.56 16.70
N THR A 193 -18.48 20.26 16.04
CA THR A 193 -18.34 20.68 14.64
C THR A 193 -17.09 21.53 14.42
N ASN A 194 -16.84 22.50 15.30
CA ASN A 194 -15.65 23.35 15.23
C ASN A 194 -14.37 22.54 15.45
N TYR A 195 -14.35 21.65 16.45
CA TYR A 195 -13.23 20.73 16.67
C TYR A 195 -12.95 19.86 15.44
N LEU A 196 -13.98 19.30 14.81
CA LEU A 196 -13.83 18.52 13.58
C LEU A 196 -13.22 19.37 12.45
N ARG A 197 -13.60 20.64 12.32
CA ARG A 197 -13.03 21.56 11.32
C ARG A 197 -11.57 21.86 11.58
N GLU A 198 -11.19 22.08 12.84
CA GLU A 198 -9.78 22.26 13.22
C GLU A 198 -8.95 21.00 12.90
N GLN A 199 -9.47 19.81 13.21
CA GLN A 199 -8.78 18.56 12.89
C GLN A 199 -8.70 18.32 11.38
N ALA A 200 -9.74 18.67 10.62
CA ALA A 200 -9.73 18.56 9.16
C ALA A 200 -8.72 19.51 8.52
N GLN A 201 -8.61 20.74 9.00
CA GLN A 201 -7.60 21.68 8.53
C GLN A 201 -6.19 21.14 8.80
N ALA A 202 -5.93 20.66 10.02
CA ALA A 202 -4.63 20.06 10.37
C ALA A 202 -4.31 18.83 9.50
N ALA A 203 -5.28 17.94 9.27
CA ALA A 203 -5.12 16.78 8.41
C ALA A 203 -4.86 17.16 6.95
N PHE A 204 -5.52 18.21 6.45
CA PHE A 204 -5.30 18.76 5.12
C PHE A 204 -3.88 19.31 4.97
N ASP A 205 -3.42 20.13 5.92
CA ASP A 205 -2.09 20.73 5.91
C ASP A 205 -0.98 19.67 5.97
N ASN A 206 -1.18 18.62 6.78
CA ASN A 206 -0.28 17.46 6.81
C ASN A 206 -0.26 16.72 5.47
N THR A 207 -1.42 16.48 4.87
CA THR A 207 -1.52 15.84 3.54
C THR A 207 -0.77 16.66 2.50
N TYR A 208 -0.93 17.98 2.48
CA TYR A 208 -0.19 18.88 1.60
C TYR A 208 1.32 18.77 1.79
N ARG A 209 1.81 18.80 3.03
CA ARG A 209 3.25 18.62 3.34
C ARG A 209 3.79 17.28 2.84
N ILE A 210 3.03 16.20 3.03
CA ILE A 210 3.40 14.84 2.58
C ILE A 210 3.50 14.81 1.06
N LEU A 211 2.51 15.35 0.35
CA LEU A 211 2.49 15.36 -1.11
C LEU A 211 3.66 16.14 -1.68
N ARG A 212 3.97 17.31 -1.12
CA ARG A 212 5.17 18.07 -1.49
C ARG A 212 6.44 17.23 -1.35
N THR A 213 6.65 16.62 -0.18
CA THR A 213 7.81 15.77 0.09
C THR A 213 7.90 14.57 -0.86
N ARG A 214 6.76 13.99 -1.24
CA ARG A 214 6.71 12.87 -2.20
C ARG A 214 7.03 13.31 -3.62
N ILE A 215 6.53 14.46 -4.04
CA ILE A 215 6.78 15.03 -5.37
C ILE A 215 8.26 15.36 -5.53
N ASP A 216 8.91 15.90 -4.50
CA ASP A 216 10.34 16.20 -4.51
C ASP A 216 11.21 14.96 -4.83
N ARG A 217 10.76 13.75 -4.46
CA ARG A 217 11.49 12.50 -4.77
C ARG A 217 11.53 12.16 -6.25
N PHE A 218 10.56 12.63 -7.04
CA PHE A 218 10.53 12.41 -8.47
C PHE A 218 11.51 13.30 -9.24
N GLY A 219 12.08 14.33 -8.61
CA GLY A 219 13.08 15.21 -9.24
C GLY A 219 12.52 15.98 -10.44
N VAL A 220 11.22 16.32 -10.40
CA VAL A 220 10.59 17.19 -11.40
C VAL A 220 11.09 18.62 -11.26
N ALA A 221 11.32 19.30 -12.38
CA ALA A 221 12.03 20.58 -12.39
C ALA A 221 11.26 21.74 -11.72
N SER A 222 9.93 21.66 -11.57
CA SER A 222 9.11 22.63 -10.83
C SER A 222 7.66 22.14 -10.75
N PRO A 223 7.24 21.46 -9.66
CA PRO A 223 5.85 21.05 -9.50
C PRO A 223 4.97 22.27 -9.14
N ASN A 224 3.81 22.39 -9.78
CA ASN A 224 2.79 23.34 -9.35
C ASN A 224 1.80 22.62 -8.43
N ILE A 225 1.72 23.03 -7.15
CA ILE A 225 0.85 22.42 -6.16
C ILE A 225 -0.04 23.51 -5.59
N ASN A 226 -1.34 23.45 -5.90
CA ASN A 226 -2.32 24.44 -5.50
C ASN A 226 -3.34 23.83 -4.53
N PRO A 227 -3.22 24.09 -3.22
CA PRO A 227 -4.19 23.65 -2.22
C PRO A 227 -5.46 24.51 -2.23
N ASP A 228 -6.62 23.88 -2.12
CA ASP A 228 -7.93 24.50 -1.87
C ASP A 228 -8.54 23.85 -0.61
N PRO A 229 -8.23 24.38 0.59
CA PRO A 229 -8.73 23.83 1.86
C PRO A 229 -10.26 23.89 1.97
N ALA A 230 -10.90 24.92 1.38
CA ALA A 230 -12.34 25.09 1.42
C ALA A 230 -13.07 23.97 0.69
N LYS A 231 -12.50 23.48 -0.42
CA LYS A 231 -13.01 22.32 -1.15
C LYS A 231 -12.44 20.99 -0.67
N GLY A 232 -11.38 21.02 0.15
CA GLY A 232 -10.64 19.83 0.56
C GLY A 232 -9.84 19.20 -0.58
N ILE A 233 -9.43 20.00 -1.57
CA ILE A 233 -8.79 19.54 -2.80
C ILE A 233 -7.37 20.07 -2.93
N ILE A 234 -6.46 19.28 -3.49
CA ILE A 234 -5.10 19.69 -3.84
C ILE A 234 -4.90 19.40 -5.34
N SER A 235 -4.69 20.46 -6.12
CA SER A 235 -4.39 20.34 -7.56
C SER A 235 -2.88 20.30 -7.77
N ILE A 236 -2.41 19.35 -8.56
CA ILE A 236 -0.99 19.05 -8.75
C ILE A 236 -0.72 18.98 -10.24
N GLU A 237 0.23 19.77 -10.73
CA GLU A 237 0.70 19.71 -12.10
C GLU A 237 2.19 19.39 -12.12
N LEU A 238 2.54 18.32 -12.83
CA LEU A 238 3.90 17.79 -12.92
C LEU A 238 4.31 17.73 -14.39
N ALA A 239 5.21 18.63 -14.79
CA ALA A 239 5.83 18.62 -16.12
C ALA A 239 7.00 17.61 -16.18
N GLY A 240 7.22 17.02 -17.36
CA GLY A 240 8.37 16.12 -17.60
C GLY A 240 8.25 14.74 -16.93
N ILE A 241 7.04 14.30 -16.56
CA ILE A 241 6.79 12.95 -16.05
C ILE A 241 6.58 11.97 -17.21
N ASN A 242 7.46 10.96 -17.28
CA ASN A 242 7.36 9.87 -18.27
C ASN A 242 6.46 8.71 -17.81
N ASP A 243 6.36 8.45 -16.51
CA ASP A 243 5.60 7.34 -15.92
C ASP A 243 4.47 7.86 -15.02
N LYS A 244 3.28 8.06 -15.62
CA LYS A 244 2.12 8.65 -14.95
C LYS A 244 1.50 7.71 -13.91
N GLU A 245 1.42 6.42 -14.21
CA GLU A 245 0.79 5.43 -13.33
C GLU A 245 1.58 5.24 -12.04
N ARG A 246 2.92 5.24 -12.11
CA ARG A 246 3.76 5.20 -10.91
C ARG A 246 3.60 6.45 -10.06
N VAL A 247 3.57 7.64 -10.66
CA VAL A 247 3.37 8.88 -9.91
C VAL A 247 1.99 8.89 -9.27
N ARG A 248 0.94 8.48 -10.01
CA ARG A 248 -0.41 8.31 -9.46
C ARG A 248 -0.41 7.38 -8.26
N SER A 249 0.16 6.17 -8.39
CA SER A 249 0.25 5.20 -7.29
C SER A 249 0.98 5.77 -6.06
N TYR A 250 2.07 6.50 -6.28
CA TYR A 250 2.86 7.09 -5.19
C TYR A 250 2.13 8.25 -4.50
N LEU A 251 1.40 9.08 -5.26
CA LEU A 251 0.59 10.17 -4.71
C LEU A 251 -0.65 9.65 -3.96
N GLN A 252 -1.27 8.57 -4.44
CA GLN A 252 -2.43 7.95 -3.82
C GLN A 252 -2.09 7.06 -2.62
N SER A 253 -0.85 6.56 -2.52
CA SER A 253 -0.47 5.66 -1.42
C SER A 253 -0.74 6.29 -0.06
N THR A 254 -1.56 5.70 0.78
CA THR A 254 -1.72 6.17 2.15
C THR A 254 -0.48 5.74 2.94
N ALA A 255 0.31 6.71 3.40
CA ALA A 255 1.34 6.39 4.39
C ALA A 255 0.60 6.38 5.73
N ASN A 256 0.23 5.19 6.21
CA ASN A 256 -0.21 4.98 7.58
C ASN A 256 0.87 4.13 8.27
N LEU A 257 1.60 4.73 9.21
CA LEU A 257 2.64 4.09 9.98
C LEU A 257 1.99 3.51 11.24
N GLN A 258 1.97 2.19 11.32
CA GLN A 258 1.44 1.47 12.47
C GLN A 258 2.59 0.79 13.19
N PHE A 259 2.62 0.96 14.50
CA PHE A 259 3.54 0.24 15.37
C PHE A 259 2.77 -0.91 15.99
N LEU A 260 3.08 -2.11 15.50
CA LEU A 260 2.51 -3.36 15.96
C LEU A 260 3.67 -4.25 16.39
N VAL A 261 3.64 -4.74 17.61
CA VAL A 261 4.65 -5.68 18.11
C VAL A 261 3.92 -6.87 18.68
N TYR A 262 4.15 -8.04 18.09
CA TYR A 262 3.64 -9.30 18.62
C TYR A 262 4.66 -10.40 18.35
N THR A 263 5.39 -10.77 19.39
CA THR A 263 6.59 -11.62 19.30
C THR A 263 6.36 -12.98 19.93
N LEU A 264 7.31 -13.89 19.73
CA LEU A 264 7.34 -15.21 20.37
C LEU A 264 7.41 -15.16 21.90
N GLU A 265 7.56 -14.00 22.54
CA GLU A 265 7.39 -13.88 23.99
C GLU A 265 5.96 -14.21 24.43
N SER A 266 4.97 -13.97 23.56
CA SER A 266 3.57 -14.25 23.87
C SER A 266 3.27 -15.75 23.84
N LYS A 267 2.82 -16.29 24.99
CA LYS A 267 2.44 -17.70 25.14
C LYS A 267 1.38 -18.12 24.11
N ASP A 268 0.42 -17.25 23.82
CA ASP A 268 -0.65 -17.53 22.87
C ASP A 268 -0.10 -17.81 21.46
N ILE A 269 1.01 -17.18 21.04
CA ILE A 269 1.66 -17.50 19.76
C ILE A 269 2.36 -18.84 19.84
N GLN A 270 3.12 -19.09 20.91
CA GLN A 270 3.87 -20.34 21.07
C GLN A 270 2.92 -21.54 21.09
N GLU A 271 1.89 -21.49 21.94
CA GLU A 271 0.89 -22.54 22.08
C GLU A 271 0.02 -22.65 20.82
N GLY A 272 -0.38 -21.51 20.25
CA GLY A 272 -1.15 -21.46 19.01
C GLY A 272 -0.42 -22.09 17.83
N LEU A 273 0.89 -21.83 17.67
CA LEU A 273 1.70 -22.39 16.59
C LEU A 273 1.88 -23.90 16.75
N MET A 274 2.15 -24.38 17.98
CA MET A 274 2.23 -25.82 18.25
C MET A 274 0.89 -26.54 18.02
N ALA A 275 -0.22 -25.91 18.40
CA ALA A 275 -1.56 -26.46 18.21
C ALA A 275 -1.97 -26.45 16.72
N ALA A 276 -1.66 -25.38 16.01
CA ALA A 276 -1.86 -25.23 14.57
C ALA A 276 -1.10 -26.31 13.80
N ASP A 277 0.18 -26.50 14.12
CA ASP A 277 1.05 -27.47 13.47
C ASP A 277 0.53 -28.91 13.64
N LYS A 278 0.15 -29.29 14.87
CA LYS A 278 -0.52 -30.58 15.15
C LYS A 278 -1.85 -30.74 14.41
N THR A 279 -2.60 -29.66 14.27
CA THR A 279 -3.89 -29.67 13.56
C THR A 279 -3.68 -29.93 12.06
N VAL A 280 -2.70 -29.27 11.45
CA VAL A 280 -2.33 -29.51 10.05
C VAL A 280 -1.75 -30.91 9.87
N GLN A 281 -0.93 -31.40 10.80
CA GLN A 281 -0.40 -32.76 10.75
C GLN A 281 -1.53 -33.80 10.76
N ALA A 282 -2.54 -33.63 11.62
CA ALA A 282 -3.72 -34.48 11.63
C ALA A 282 -4.49 -34.42 10.30
N TYR A 283 -4.69 -33.21 9.76
CA TYR A 283 -5.34 -33.01 8.47
C TYR A 283 -4.62 -33.73 7.33
N LEU A 284 -3.28 -33.58 7.24
CA LEU A 284 -2.45 -34.25 6.22
C LEU A 284 -2.42 -35.77 6.37
N ASN A 285 -2.60 -36.28 7.59
CA ASN A 285 -2.71 -37.71 7.88
C ASN A 285 -4.11 -38.29 7.60
N GLY A 286 -5.04 -37.49 7.05
CA GLY A 286 -6.38 -37.93 6.70
C GLY A 286 -7.41 -37.78 7.82
N ASN A 287 -7.04 -37.18 8.96
CA ASN A 287 -7.97 -36.85 10.03
C ASN A 287 -8.55 -35.46 9.77
N GLN A 288 -9.71 -35.39 9.13
CA GLN A 288 -10.44 -34.13 8.99
C GLN A 288 -10.90 -33.67 10.40
N PRO A 289 -10.48 -32.50 10.89
CA PRO A 289 -11.09 -31.92 12.08
C PRO A 289 -12.55 -31.61 11.76
N ALA A 290 -13.46 -31.95 12.67
CA ALA A 290 -14.88 -31.64 12.51
C ALA A 290 -15.06 -30.14 12.28
N ALA A 291 -15.61 -29.77 11.12
CA ALA A 291 -16.13 -28.44 10.90
C ALA A 291 -17.14 -28.15 12.01
N LYS A 292 -17.03 -26.98 12.65
CA LYS A 292 -18.07 -26.48 13.54
C LYS A 292 -19.36 -26.43 12.69
N PRO A 293 -20.52 -26.93 13.18
CA PRO A 293 -21.75 -26.76 12.44
C PRO A 293 -21.93 -25.27 12.19
N ALA A 294 -22.10 -24.89 10.92
CA ALA A 294 -22.50 -23.55 10.55
C ALA A 294 -23.76 -23.21 11.35
N ASP A 295 -23.74 -22.10 12.09
CA ASP A 295 -24.94 -21.50 12.65
C ASP A 295 -25.86 -21.13 11.48
N THR A 296 -26.72 -22.05 11.06
CA THR A 296 -27.87 -21.74 10.20
C THR A 296 -28.94 -21.10 11.07
N ALA A 297 -28.76 -19.82 11.38
CA ALA A 297 -29.83 -18.94 11.80
C ALA A 297 -30.38 -18.20 10.56
N SER A 298 -31.52 -18.71 10.09
CA SER A 298 -32.55 -18.02 9.29
C SER A 298 -32.16 -17.46 7.90
N ALA A 299 -32.45 -18.27 6.87
CA ALA A 299 -32.95 -17.75 5.59
C ALA A 299 -34.06 -18.70 5.09
N ALA A 300 -35.23 -18.13 4.81
CA ALA A 300 -36.45 -18.82 4.38
C ALA A 300 -36.27 -19.61 3.08
N PRO A 301 -37.04 -20.70 2.85
CA PRO A 301 -36.88 -21.53 1.67
C PRO A 301 -37.55 -20.86 0.46
N VAL A 302 -36.80 -20.70 -0.63
CA VAL A 302 -37.37 -20.45 -1.96
C VAL A 302 -37.18 -21.70 -2.81
N ALA A 303 -38.27 -22.11 -3.43
CA ALA A 303 -38.49 -23.41 -4.05
C ALA A 303 -37.55 -23.74 -5.21
N ALA A 304 -37.22 -25.02 -5.32
CA ALA A 304 -36.47 -25.63 -6.42
C ALA A 304 -37.35 -25.94 -7.64
N ALA A 305 -36.77 -25.80 -8.84
CA ALA A 305 -37.21 -26.41 -10.09
C ALA A 305 -35.98 -26.79 -10.94
N PRO A 306 -36.07 -27.79 -11.86
CA PRO A 306 -35.13 -28.91 -11.92
C PRO A 306 -34.00 -28.81 -12.97
N ALA A 307 -33.07 -29.73 -12.82
CA ALA A 307 -31.83 -29.92 -13.58
C ALA A 307 -32.00 -30.27 -15.06
N THR A 308 -31.09 -29.74 -15.89
CA THR A 308 -30.65 -30.34 -17.15
C THR A 308 -29.16 -30.70 -17.05
N LYS A 309 -28.85 -31.98 -17.25
CA LYS A 309 -27.51 -32.50 -17.45
C LYS A 309 -27.06 -32.13 -18.87
N ASP A 310 -25.85 -31.57 -19.04
CA ASP A 310 -24.90 -32.14 -20.00
C ASP A 310 -23.43 -31.71 -19.82
N THR A 311 -22.63 -32.77 -19.66
CA THR A 311 -21.24 -33.03 -20.10
C THR A 311 -20.30 -31.87 -20.47
N GLY A 312 -19.51 -31.44 -19.48
CA GLY A 312 -18.23 -30.76 -19.67
C GLY A 312 -17.37 -30.92 -18.42
N LYS A 313 -16.93 -32.15 -18.11
CA LYS A 313 -16.17 -32.46 -16.89
C LYS A 313 -14.73 -31.90 -16.97
N THR A 314 -14.51 -30.70 -16.47
CA THR A 314 -13.30 -30.41 -15.68
C THR A 314 -13.52 -30.98 -14.28
N ALA A 315 -12.64 -31.87 -13.84
CA ALA A 315 -12.71 -32.49 -12.53
C ALA A 315 -12.47 -31.43 -11.44
N THR A 316 -13.54 -30.93 -10.83
CA THR A 316 -13.48 -30.17 -9.59
C THR A 316 -13.27 -31.15 -8.43
N LEU A 317 -12.40 -30.78 -7.50
CA LEU A 317 -12.05 -31.53 -6.28
C LEU A 317 -13.26 -31.85 -5.36
N SER A 318 -14.43 -31.32 -5.66
CA SER A 318 -15.70 -31.59 -4.98
C SER A 318 -16.30 -32.96 -5.30
N ALA A 319 -15.76 -33.71 -6.27
CA ALA A 319 -16.25 -35.06 -6.61
C ALA A 319 -15.72 -36.18 -5.68
N LEU A 320 -14.82 -35.86 -4.74
CA LEU A 320 -14.29 -36.82 -3.76
C LEU A 320 -15.07 -36.84 -2.43
N GLU A 321 -16.17 -36.09 -2.33
CA GLU A 321 -16.96 -35.94 -1.09
C GLU A 321 -18.07 -37.00 -0.89
N LYS A 322 -18.18 -38.02 -1.75
CA LYS A 322 -19.22 -39.05 -1.62
C LYS A 322 -18.73 -40.46 -1.29
N THR A 323 -17.67 -40.54 -0.48
CA THR A 323 -17.46 -41.69 0.39
C THR A 323 -17.08 -41.18 1.77
N SER A 324 -18.09 -40.79 2.56
CA SER A 324 -17.92 -40.72 4.01
C SER A 324 -17.57 -42.12 4.52
N PRO A 325 -16.39 -42.35 5.11
CA PRO A 325 -16.27 -43.41 6.09
C PRO A 325 -17.10 -42.99 7.30
N ALA A 326 -17.76 -43.95 7.94
CA ALA A 326 -18.49 -43.74 9.17
C ALA A 326 -17.67 -42.89 10.17
N ALA A 327 -18.35 -41.93 10.81
CA ALA A 327 -17.80 -41.16 11.92
C ALA A 327 -17.19 -42.12 12.96
N GLY A 328 -15.86 -42.06 13.13
CA GLY A 328 -15.13 -42.86 14.12
C GLY A 328 -13.95 -43.69 13.60
N ALA A 329 -13.71 -43.79 12.28
CA ALA A 329 -12.53 -44.47 11.77
C ALA A 329 -11.31 -43.54 11.72
N THR A 330 -10.40 -43.66 12.70
CA THR A 330 -9.03 -43.15 12.57
C THR A 330 -8.36 -43.87 11.39
N VAL A 331 -8.27 -43.20 10.24
CA VAL A 331 -7.41 -43.66 9.15
C VAL A 331 -5.99 -43.61 9.68
N LYS A 332 -5.41 -44.76 10.04
CA LYS A 332 -3.98 -44.83 10.37
C LYS A 332 -3.22 -44.49 9.09
N ALA A 333 -2.66 -43.29 9.02
CA ALA A 333 -1.71 -42.93 7.97
C ALA A 333 -0.59 -43.99 7.92
N ASP A 334 -0.14 -44.35 6.72
CA ASP A 334 1.08 -45.15 6.52
C ASP A 334 2.20 -44.53 7.37
N SER A 335 2.95 -45.35 8.12
CA SER A 335 4.06 -44.89 8.95
C SER A 335 5.07 -44.01 8.20
N LEU A 336 5.21 -44.18 6.88
CA LEU A 336 6.05 -43.32 6.03
C LEU A 336 5.40 -41.96 5.76
N LEU A 337 4.10 -41.93 5.43
CA LEU A 337 3.32 -40.71 5.25
C LEU A 337 3.20 -39.93 6.57
N ALA A 338 2.99 -40.61 7.69
CA ALA A 338 2.91 -40.01 9.02
C ALA A 338 4.21 -39.29 9.39
N LYS A 339 5.37 -39.88 9.10
CA LYS A 339 6.69 -39.24 9.28
C LYS A 339 6.90 -38.07 8.32
N GLN A 340 6.45 -38.19 7.06
CA GLN A 340 6.54 -37.11 6.08
C GLN A 340 5.69 -35.89 6.47
N ASN A 341 4.61 -36.11 7.21
CA ASN A 341 3.67 -35.08 7.65
C ASN A 341 3.99 -34.52 9.04
N GLU A 342 5.08 -34.94 9.69
CA GLU A 342 5.48 -34.37 10.98
C GLU A 342 5.87 -32.90 10.83
N ASN A 343 5.38 -32.09 11.77
CA ASN A 343 5.72 -30.66 11.92
C ASN A 343 5.51 -29.81 10.64
N PRO A 344 4.34 -29.88 9.98
CA PRO A 344 4.16 -29.34 8.63
C PRO A 344 4.27 -27.82 8.56
N ILE A 345 3.92 -27.07 9.61
CA ILE A 345 4.09 -25.61 9.65
C ILE A 345 5.54 -25.30 10.03
N LEU A 346 6.08 -25.96 11.05
CA LEU A 346 7.44 -25.70 11.55
C LEU A 346 8.54 -26.13 10.56
N ARG A 347 8.22 -26.95 9.56
CA ARG A 347 9.12 -27.27 8.43
C ARG A 347 9.15 -26.18 7.36
N LEU A 348 8.09 -25.39 7.22
CA LEU A 348 8.02 -24.29 6.26
C LEU A 348 8.57 -22.99 6.88
N VAL A 349 8.46 -22.84 8.19
CA VAL A 349 8.89 -21.62 8.91
C VAL A 349 10.10 -21.91 9.77
N GLN A 350 11.23 -21.29 9.46
CA GLN A 350 12.40 -21.27 10.33
C GLN A 350 12.19 -20.26 11.46
N ILE A 351 11.76 -20.75 12.62
CA ILE A 351 11.43 -19.93 13.80
C ILE A 351 12.68 -19.24 14.36
N THR A 352 12.59 -17.93 14.55
CA THR A 352 13.63 -17.12 15.19
C THR A 352 13.78 -17.51 16.65
N GLN A 353 15.02 -17.67 17.08
CA GLN A 353 15.32 -17.98 18.49
C GLN A 353 15.52 -16.67 19.27
N PRO A 354 15.10 -16.62 20.55
CA PRO A 354 15.46 -15.51 21.42
C PRO A 354 16.97 -15.48 21.65
N TYR A 355 17.52 -14.29 21.86
CA TYR A 355 18.94 -14.10 22.17
C TYR A 355 19.11 -13.30 23.45
N GLN A 356 20.30 -13.38 24.07
CA GLN A 356 20.60 -12.60 25.27
C GLN A 356 21.00 -11.18 24.89
N GLY A 357 20.27 -10.20 25.42
CA GLY A 357 20.61 -8.79 25.28
C GLY A 357 21.78 -8.37 26.18
N PRO A 358 22.27 -7.12 26.03
CA PRO A 358 23.43 -6.61 26.79
C PRO A 358 23.31 -6.72 28.32
N ASN A 359 22.09 -6.71 28.85
CA ASN A 359 21.80 -6.78 30.28
C ASN A 359 21.47 -8.23 30.76
N GLY A 360 21.73 -9.25 29.92
CA GLY A 360 21.40 -10.65 30.22
C GLY A 360 19.92 -11.02 30.09
N GLN A 361 19.06 -10.07 29.73
CA GLN A 361 17.63 -10.32 29.48
C GLN A 361 17.42 -11.02 28.13
N ALA A 362 16.48 -11.95 28.05
CA ALA A 362 16.09 -12.57 26.79
C ALA A 362 15.36 -11.54 25.91
N VAL A 363 15.83 -11.37 24.68
CA VAL A 363 15.23 -10.50 23.67
C VAL A 363 14.58 -11.37 22.61
N PHE A 364 13.29 -11.14 22.39
CA PHE A 364 12.51 -11.80 21.35
C PHE A 364 12.44 -10.90 20.11
N PRO A 365 12.97 -11.34 18.96
CA PRO A 365 12.85 -10.59 17.72
C PRO A 365 11.39 -10.34 17.32
N ALA A 366 11.14 -9.23 16.62
CA ALA A 366 9.82 -8.93 16.06
C ALA A 366 9.40 -9.95 14.98
N ALA A 367 10.37 -10.44 14.21
CA ALA A 367 10.15 -11.54 13.28
C ALA A 367 9.88 -12.84 14.04
N LEU A 368 8.84 -13.56 13.66
CA LEU A 368 8.57 -14.92 14.17
C LEU A 368 9.47 -15.96 13.51
N GLY A 369 9.92 -15.70 12.28
CA GLY A 369 10.71 -16.63 11.52
C GLY A 369 10.88 -16.21 10.07
N TYR A 370 11.42 -17.14 9.29
CA TYR A 370 11.67 -16.97 7.86
C TYR A 370 11.01 -18.11 7.07
N VAL A 371 10.44 -17.79 5.91
CA VAL A 371 9.84 -18.75 4.99
C VAL A 371 10.44 -18.57 3.60
N GLN A 372 10.64 -19.65 2.86
CA GLN A 372 11.03 -19.55 1.46
C GLN A 372 9.86 -19.02 0.63
N SER A 373 10.11 -18.10 -0.31
CA SER A 373 9.08 -17.50 -1.15
C SER A 373 8.18 -18.54 -1.85
N LYS A 374 8.78 -19.66 -2.29
CA LYS A 374 8.06 -20.80 -2.91
C LYS A 374 7.07 -21.52 -1.96
N ASP A 375 7.29 -21.44 -0.66
CA ASP A 375 6.55 -22.19 0.37
C ASP A 375 5.43 -21.34 1.02
N THR A 376 5.41 -20.03 0.72
CA THR A 376 4.41 -19.07 1.25
C THR A 376 2.98 -19.43 0.90
N GLY A 377 2.73 -19.98 -0.30
CA GLY A 377 1.41 -20.43 -0.73
C GLY A 377 0.86 -21.51 0.19
N THR A 378 1.62 -22.59 0.37
CA THR A 378 1.28 -23.70 1.26
C THR A 378 1.07 -23.24 2.70
N LEU A 379 1.95 -22.38 3.21
CA LEU A 379 1.82 -21.83 4.57
C LEU A 379 0.55 -21.00 4.74
N ASN A 380 0.21 -20.16 3.76
CA ASN A 380 -1.03 -19.38 3.77
C ASN A 380 -2.27 -20.26 3.77
N ASP A 381 -2.26 -21.35 2.99
CA ASP A 381 -3.38 -22.27 2.93
C ASP A 381 -3.59 -22.98 4.28
N TYR A 382 -2.52 -23.36 4.97
CA TYR A 382 -2.58 -23.87 6.34
C TYR A 382 -3.16 -22.85 7.31
N PHE A 383 -2.70 -21.60 7.30
CA PHE A 383 -3.21 -20.57 8.20
C PHE A 383 -4.65 -20.15 7.92
N ARG A 384 -5.16 -20.36 6.70
CA ARG A 384 -6.56 -20.09 6.31
C ARG A 384 -7.53 -21.21 6.71
N MET A 385 -7.04 -22.39 7.09
CA MET A 385 -7.92 -23.45 7.60
C MET A 385 -8.62 -22.97 8.87
N GLU A 386 -9.96 -23.08 8.94
CA GLU A 386 -10.73 -22.61 10.10
C GLU A 386 -10.26 -23.25 11.41
N SER A 387 -9.95 -24.54 11.36
CA SER A 387 -9.42 -25.30 12.50
C SER A 387 -8.05 -24.83 12.97
N VAL A 388 -7.27 -24.18 12.10
CA VAL A 388 -5.96 -23.60 12.40
C VAL A 388 -6.11 -22.15 12.86
N SER A 389 -6.89 -21.32 12.16
CA SER A 389 -7.11 -19.93 12.55
C SER A 389 -7.74 -19.81 13.93
N ALA A 390 -8.59 -20.76 14.31
CA ALA A 390 -9.20 -20.84 15.64
C ALA A 390 -8.20 -21.12 16.78
N LYS A 391 -6.94 -21.48 16.48
CA LYS A 391 -5.87 -21.65 17.47
C LYS A 391 -5.19 -20.34 17.87
N PHE A 392 -5.50 -19.26 17.18
CA PHE A 392 -4.93 -17.93 17.42
C PHE A 392 -6.01 -16.94 17.87
N PRO A 393 -5.63 -15.85 18.57
CA PRO A 393 -6.54 -14.75 18.86
C PRO A 393 -7.20 -14.21 17.57
N SER A 394 -8.47 -13.85 17.64
CA SER A 394 -9.26 -13.39 16.48
C SER A 394 -8.74 -12.10 15.84
N ASN A 395 -8.00 -11.29 16.60
CA ASN A 395 -7.33 -10.06 16.20
C ASN A 395 -5.85 -10.25 15.78
N LEU A 396 -5.37 -11.50 15.70
CA LEU A 396 -4.04 -11.82 15.21
C LEU A 396 -4.04 -12.01 13.69
N ARG A 397 -3.06 -11.43 13.00
CA ARG A 397 -2.79 -11.70 11.58
C ARG A 397 -1.32 -12.01 11.35
N PHE A 398 -1.04 -12.94 10.45
CA PHE A 398 0.31 -13.23 9.96
C PHE A 398 0.57 -12.43 8.70
N LEU A 399 1.73 -11.77 8.64
CA LEU A 399 2.14 -10.92 7.53
C LEU A 399 3.57 -11.23 7.11
N TYR A 400 3.86 -11.02 5.82
CA TYR A 400 5.21 -11.13 5.30
C TYR A 400 5.88 -9.76 5.23
N GLY A 401 7.17 -9.72 5.57
CA GLY A 401 8.02 -8.57 5.35
C GLY A 401 8.22 -8.26 3.87
N LYS A 402 8.71 -7.06 3.59
CA LYS A 402 9.14 -6.68 2.24
C LYS A 402 10.27 -7.62 1.79
N ALA A 403 10.16 -8.16 0.58
CA ALA A 403 11.23 -8.98 -0.01
C ALA A 403 12.51 -8.13 -0.20
N GLU A 404 13.63 -8.64 0.31
CA GLU A 404 14.95 -8.03 0.17
C GLU A 404 15.62 -8.53 -1.12
N LEU A 405 15.15 -8.04 -2.27
CA LEU A 405 15.61 -8.47 -3.59
C LEU A 405 17.07 -8.09 -3.90
N ASP A 406 17.63 -7.14 -3.15
CA ASP A 406 18.98 -6.61 -3.36
C ASP A 406 20.07 -7.43 -2.62
N ASP A 407 19.70 -8.24 -1.62
CA ASP A 407 20.63 -9.19 -0.97
C ASP A 407 20.45 -10.59 -1.58
N PRO A 408 21.46 -11.13 -2.28
CA PRO A 408 21.41 -12.47 -2.85
C PRO A 408 21.05 -13.58 -1.84
N LYS A 409 21.31 -13.38 -0.55
CA LYS A 409 20.98 -14.33 0.52
C LYS A 409 19.51 -14.32 0.91
N PHE A 410 18.83 -13.19 0.75
CA PHE A 410 17.44 -13.00 1.16
C PHE A 410 16.46 -12.85 -0.01
N LYS A 411 16.93 -12.90 -1.26
CA LYS A 411 16.08 -12.74 -2.46
C LYS A 411 14.90 -13.73 -2.52
N ASP A 412 15.07 -14.93 -1.99
CA ASP A 412 14.08 -16.03 -2.02
C ASP A 412 13.47 -16.30 -0.64
N VAL A 413 13.72 -15.44 0.35
CA VAL A 413 13.28 -15.62 1.74
C VAL A 413 12.43 -14.43 2.17
N LEU A 414 11.27 -14.71 2.77
CA LEU A 414 10.41 -13.69 3.39
C LEU A 414 10.43 -13.84 4.91
N THR A 415 10.54 -12.70 5.59
CA THR A 415 10.36 -12.63 7.04
C THR A 415 8.89 -12.76 7.40
N LEU A 416 8.55 -13.65 8.31
CA LEU A 416 7.19 -13.82 8.84
C LEU A 416 7.03 -13.02 10.13
N TYR A 417 5.98 -12.21 10.19
CA TYR A 417 5.56 -11.46 11.37
C TYR A 417 4.17 -11.91 11.82
N ALA A 418 3.90 -11.76 13.12
CA ALA A 418 2.53 -11.67 13.60
C ALA A 418 2.26 -10.24 14.06
N ILE A 419 1.05 -9.78 13.79
CA ILE A 419 0.51 -8.53 14.30
C ILE A 419 -0.76 -8.83 15.09
N LYS A 420 -0.96 -8.09 16.17
CA LYS A 420 -2.19 -8.13 16.96
C LYS A 420 -2.80 -6.75 16.95
N THR A 421 -4.02 -6.63 16.45
CA THR A 421 -4.76 -5.38 16.45
C THR A 421 -5.60 -5.24 17.72
N LEU A 422 -6.05 -4.03 18.02
CA LEU A 422 -7.13 -3.79 18.97
C LEU A 422 -8.45 -4.43 18.46
N ASP A 423 -9.47 -4.49 19.32
CA ASP A 423 -10.79 -5.04 18.97
C ASP A 423 -11.50 -4.27 17.84
N ASN A 424 -11.09 -3.02 17.60
CA ASN A 424 -11.55 -2.19 16.50
C ASN A 424 -10.71 -2.36 15.22
N GLY A 425 -9.71 -3.25 15.21
CA GLY A 425 -8.85 -3.53 14.06
C GLY A 425 -7.65 -2.59 13.88
N GLN A 426 -7.43 -1.64 14.79
CA GLN A 426 -6.30 -0.68 14.70
C GLN A 426 -5.05 -1.14 15.44
N ALA A 427 -3.93 -0.46 15.16
CA ALA A 427 -2.73 -0.56 15.97
C ALA A 427 -2.88 0.18 17.30
N GLU A 428 -2.12 -0.26 18.31
CA GLU A 428 -2.07 0.41 19.61
C GLU A 428 -1.41 1.78 19.51
N LEU A 429 -0.40 1.90 18.65
CA LEU A 429 0.30 3.13 18.36
C LEU A 429 0.35 3.35 16.84
N GLU A 430 -0.11 4.51 16.41
CA GLU A 430 0.01 4.99 15.03
C GLU A 430 0.99 6.18 15.02
N GLY A 431 1.72 6.35 13.93
CA GLY A 431 2.56 7.51 13.73
C GLY A 431 1.74 8.71 13.27
N ASP A 432 1.95 9.86 13.90
CA ASP A 432 1.50 11.13 13.32
C ASP A 432 2.29 11.40 12.03
N HIS A 433 1.55 11.68 10.95
CA HIS A 433 2.12 11.88 9.61
C HIS A 433 2.38 13.33 9.27
#